data_AF-A0A067P6N0-F1
#
_entry.id   AF-A0A067P6N0-F1
#
_cell.length_a   1.000
_cell.length_b   1.000
_cell.length_c   1.000
_cell.angle_alpha   90.00
_cell.angle_beta   90.00
_cell.angle_gamma   90.00
#
_symmetry.space_group_name_H-M   'P 1'
#
loop_
_entity.id
_entity.type
_entity.pdbx_description
1 polymer ?
#
loop_
_entity_poly.entity_id
_entity_poly.type
_entity_poly.pdbx_seq_one_letter_code
_entity_poly.pdbx_strand_id
1 'polypeptide(L)'
;MLVVSNPEHDQYFAALRCVSTSATVKELQEDEASLVILTLDAIKALTIGPQHKEDLATEGDNSVEGYSEDVVPHKRSHIDPQILEESLKGASKHVTVKGTADDYTRYWKQFMEFCERVGYVAKAKDINMFVREDNISKDFPTWVAVWIMSK
;
A
#
# COMPACT_ATOMS: atom_id res chain seq x y z
N MET A 1 3.17 -52.63 5.62
CA MET A 1 3.77 -51.40 5.04
C MET A 1 4.71 -50.83 6.09
N LEU A 2 6.02 -50.99 5.89
CA LEU A 2 7.05 -50.46 6.79
C LEU A 2 7.39 -49.04 6.31
N VAL A 3 7.10 -48.04 7.14
CA VAL A 3 7.49 -46.65 6.90
C VAL A 3 8.96 -46.54 7.28
N VAL A 4 9.80 -46.36 6.27
CA VAL A 4 11.23 -46.10 6.41
C VAL A 4 11.38 -44.64 6.85
N SER A 5 11.52 -44.41 8.16
CA SER A 5 11.86 -43.10 8.71
C SER A 5 13.32 -42.79 8.38
N ASN A 6 13.53 -41.72 7.61
CA ASN A 6 14.83 -41.27 7.15
C ASN A 6 15.40 -40.26 8.17
N PRO A 7 16.47 -40.59 8.92
CA PRO A 7 16.94 -39.78 10.06
C PRO A 7 17.80 -38.56 9.70
N GLU A 8 18.03 -38.27 8.42
CA GLU A 8 18.91 -37.16 8.00
C GLU A 8 18.23 -35.79 7.92
N HIS A 9 16.91 -35.71 8.12
CA HIS A 9 16.17 -34.44 8.03
C HIS A 9 16.01 -33.68 9.36
N ASP A 10 16.45 -34.24 10.49
CA ASP A 10 16.26 -33.66 11.82
C ASP A 10 17.44 -32.80 12.32
N GLN A 11 18.58 -32.78 11.61
CA GLN A 11 19.73 -31.95 12.04
C GLN A 11 19.61 -30.48 11.63
N TYR A 12 18.74 -30.12 10.69
CA TYR A 12 18.58 -28.73 10.25
C TYR A 12 17.62 -27.91 11.12
N PHE A 13 16.80 -28.53 11.97
CA PHE A 13 15.84 -27.81 12.82
C PHE A 13 16.34 -27.52 14.25
N ALA A 14 17.47 -28.09 14.67
CA ALA A 14 18.03 -27.88 16.00
C ALA A 14 18.83 -26.56 16.14
N ALA A 15 19.19 -25.90 15.04
CA ALA A 15 20.06 -24.71 15.06
C ALA A 15 19.33 -23.36 15.24
N LEU A 16 17.99 -23.33 15.23
CA LEU A 16 17.21 -22.08 15.35
C LEU A 16 16.64 -21.82 16.75
N ARG A 17 17.06 -22.57 17.77
CA ARG A 17 16.46 -22.52 19.12
C ARG A 17 17.27 -21.79 20.20
N CYS A 18 18.17 -20.90 19.84
CA CYS A 18 18.99 -20.22 20.85
C CYS A 18 19.36 -18.76 20.53
N VAL A 19 18.40 -17.91 20.15
CA VAL A 19 18.46 -16.46 20.43
C VAL A 19 17.03 -15.93 20.53
N SER A 20 16.52 -15.78 21.75
CA SER A 20 15.66 -14.64 22.13
C SER A 20 15.35 -14.74 23.62
N THR A 21 16.33 -14.40 24.44
CA THR A 21 16.07 -13.96 25.81
C THR A 21 15.74 -12.48 25.78
N SER A 22 14.59 -12.16 26.37
CA SER A 22 14.30 -10.90 27.06
C SER A 22 14.19 -9.65 26.18
N ALA A 23 12.99 -9.42 25.62
CA ALA A 23 12.49 -8.07 25.40
C ALA A 23 11.13 -7.92 26.09
N THR A 24 11.10 -6.93 26.96
CA THR A 24 10.06 -6.51 27.89
C THR A 24 8.69 -6.28 27.25
N VAL A 25 7.67 -6.84 27.89
CA VAL A 25 6.26 -6.40 27.80
C VAL A 25 6.16 -5.02 28.45
N LYS A 26 6.24 -3.94 27.66
CA LYS A 26 5.72 -2.62 28.02
C LYS A 26 5.21 -1.91 26.77
N GLU A 27 4.04 -1.30 26.92
CA GLU A 27 3.46 -0.24 26.08
C GLU A 27 3.12 -0.58 24.63
N LEU A 28 1.90 -1.09 24.43
CA LEU A 28 1.14 -0.89 23.20
C LEU A 28 -0.12 -0.11 23.55
N GLN A 29 -0.02 1.21 23.67
CA GLN A 29 -1.19 2.08 23.79
C GLN A 29 -1.11 3.41 23.01
N GLU A 30 -0.14 3.61 22.11
CA GLU A 30 0.00 4.93 21.43
C GLU A 30 0.19 4.92 19.89
N ASP A 31 0.08 3.79 19.19
CA ASP A 31 0.45 3.72 17.76
C ASP A 31 -0.70 3.81 16.73
N GLU A 32 -1.90 4.24 17.11
CA GLU A 32 -2.97 4.54 16.14
C GLU A 32 -2.80 5.93 15.48
N ALA A 33 -2.00 6.83 16.07
CA ALA A 33 -1.80 8.19 15.54
C ALA A 33 -0.71 8.26 14.44
N SER A 34 0.19 7.28 14.37
CA SER A 34 1.36 7.33 13.48
C SER A 34 1.04 6.89 12.05
N LEU A 35 0.04 6.01 11.87
CA LEU A 35 -0.36 5.49 10.55
C LEU A 35 -0.97 6.57 9.64
N VAL A 36 -1.52 7.65 10.22
CA VAL A 36 -2.16 8.75 9.47
C VAL A 36 -1.12 9.71 8.88
N ILE A 37 0.07 9.84 9.49
CA ILE A 37 1.07 10.85 9.10
C ILE A 37 1.78 10.49 7.78
N LEU A 38 1.96 9.20 7.47
CA LEU A 38 2.64 8.76 6.24
C LEU A 38 1.87 9.06 4.94
N THR A 39 0.59 9.43 5.02
CA THR A 39 -0.23 9.68 3.82
C THR A 39 -0.16 11.12 3.29
N LEU A 40 0.13 12.10 4.14
CA LEU A 40 0.02 13.52 3.77
C LEU A 40 1.23 14.03 2.98
N ASP A 41 2.44 13.59 3.32
CA ASP A 41 3.65 14.01 2.59
C ASP A 41 3.75 13.36 1.20
N ALA A 42 3.26 12.13 1.05
CA ALA A 42 3.18 11.46 -0.25
C ALA A 42 2.21 12.16 -1.21
N ILE A 43 1.11 12.74 -0.71
CA ILE A 43 0.12 13.48 -1.52
C ILE A 43 0.68 14.85 -1.98
N LYS A 44 1.49 15.52 -1.14
CA LYS A 44 2.16 16.77 -1.52
C LYS A 44 3.17 16.58 -2.66
N ALA A 45 3.87 15.45 -2.69
CA ALA A 45 4.83 15.13 -3.76
C ALA A 45 4.16 14.92 -5.13
N LEU A 46 2.91 14.46 -5.17
CA LEU A 46 2.18 14.20 -6.42
C LEU A 46 1.51 15.46 -7.01
N THR A 47 1.33 16.52 -6.22
CA THR A 47 0.59 17.73 -6.65
C THR A 47 1.50 18.76 -7.35
N ILE A 48 2.82 18.63 -7.23
CA ILE A 48 3.78 19.49 -7.93
C ILE A 48 4.33 18.74 -9.14
N GLY A 49 3.48 18.56 -10.16
CA GLY A 49 3.92 18.05 -11.45
C GLY A 49 4.97 18.97 -12.08
N PRO A 50 6.01 18.43 -12.74
CA PRO A 50 7.00 19.23 -13.45
C PRO A 50 6.31 20.06 -14.53
N GLN A 51 6.60 21.36 -14.57
CA GLN A 51 6.18 22.26 -15.64
C GLN A 51 6.76 21.75 -16.96
N HIS A 52 5.94 21.01 -17.70
CA HIS A 52 6.25 20.55 -19.05
C HIS A 52 6.27 21.79 -19.96
N LYS A 53 7.46 22.29 -20.27
CA LYS A 53 7.66 23.27 -21.35
C LYS A 53 7.55 22.49 -22.66
N GLU A 54 6.39 22.53 -23.25
CA GLU A 54 6.16 22.03 -24.60
C GLU A 54 6.72 23.04 -25.60
N ASP A 55 7.99 22.86 -25.97
CA ASP A 55 8.52 23.42 -27.22
C ASP A 55 8.20 22.41 -28.35
N LEU A 56 6.93 22.39 -28.79
CA LEU A 56 6.51 21.62 -29.96
C LEU A 56 6.56 22.50 -31.21
N ALA A 57 7.60 22.34 -32.02
CA ALA A 57 7.58 22.76 -33.42
C ALA A 57 6.78 21.73 -34.22
N THR A 58 5.58 22.12 -34.67
CA THR A 58 4.73 21.27 -35.53
C THR A 58 4.46 22.02 -36.83
N GLU A 59 5.23 21.71 -37.88
CA GLU A 59 4.80 21.96 -39.26
C GLU A 59 4.03 20.72 -39.72
N GLY A 60 2.71 20.84 -39.83
CA GLY A 60 1.84 19.74 -40.21
C GLY A 60 0.45 20.27 -40.53
N ASP A 61 0.30 20.75 -41.76
CA ASP A 61 -0.93 21.21 -42.39
C ASP A 61 -1.96 20.07 -42.41
N ASN A 62 -2.98 20.17 -41.54
CA ASN A 62 -4.18 19.35 -41.66
C ASN A 62 -5.40 20.22 -41.30
N SER A 63 -6.06 20.70 -42.36
CA SER A 63 -7.31 21.44 -42.30
C SER A 63 -8.43 20.58 -41.72
N VAL A 64 -8.77 20.81 -40.45
CA VAL A 64 -10.03 20.35 -39.84
C VAL A 64 -10.83 21.58 -39.43
N GLU A 65 -11.94 21.78 -40.14
CA GLU A 65 -12.92 22.84 -39.91
C GLU A 65 -13.58 22.71 -38.52
N GLY A 66 -13.34 23.70 -37.66
CA GLY A 66 -14.42 24.56 -37.15
C GLY A 66 -15.34 24.02 -36.04
N TYR A 67 -14.79 23.69 -34.87
CA TYR A 67 -15.48 23.96 -33.61
C TYR A 67 -14.67 25.01 -32.84
N SER A 68 -15.14 26.26 -32.85
CA SER A 68 -14.66 27.31 -31.95
C SER A 68 -15.10 26.97 -30.53
N GLU A 69 -14.29 26.21 -29.80
CA GLU A 69 -14.30 26.28 -28.34
C GLU A 69 -13.73 27.66 -27.97
N ASP A 70 -14.64 28.56 -27.59
CA ASP A 70 -14.29 29.77 -26.84
C ASP A 70 -13.62 29.32 -25.53
N VAL A 71 -12.29 29.15 -25.56
CA VAL A 71 -11.46 28.89 -24.39
C VAL A 71 -11.46 30.17 -23.55
N VAL A 72 -12.47 30.31 -22.70
CA VAL A 72 -12.54 31.39 -21.72
C VAL A 72 -11.28 31.29 -20.86
N PRO A 73 -10.43 32.33 -20.81
CA PRO A 73 -9.22 32.29 -20.00
C PRO A 73 -9.62 32.19 -18.54
N HIS A 74 -9.54 30.98 -17.98
CA HIS A 74 -9.79 30.73 -16.58
C HIS A 74 -8.66 31.39 -15.80
N LYS A 75 -8.92 32.60 -15.31
CA LYS A 75 -8.06 33.26 -14.32
C LYS A 75 -7.93 32.31 -13.14
N ARG A 76 -6.75 31.71 -12.98
CA ARG A 76 -6.41 30.90 -11.81
C ARG A 76 -6.45 31.82 -10.61
N SER A 77 -7.58 31.88 -9.92
CA SER A 77 -7.69 32.55 -8.63
C SER A 77 -6.70 31.88 -7.69
N HIS A 78 -5.79 32.64 -7.13
CA HIS A 78 -4.86 32.17 -6.12
C HIS A 78 -5.67 31.65 -4.92
N ILE A 79 -5.83 30.33 -4.83
CA ILE A 79 -6.55 29.69 -3.71
C ILE A 79 -5.62 29.76 -2.50
N ASP A 80 -6.15 30.26 -1.39
CA ASP A 80 -5.43 30.27 -0.12
C ASP A 80 -5.15 28.82 0.31
N PRO A 81 -3.88 28.44 0.55
CA PRO A 81 -3.54 27.09 0.97
C PRO A 81 -4.26 26.64 2.25
N GLN A 82 -4.64 27.56 3.14
CA GLN A 82 -5.37 27.21 4.37
C GLN A 82 -6.79 26.74 4.06
N ILE A 83 -7.48 27.43 3.15
CA ILE A 83 -8.85 27.06 2.71
C ILE A 83 -8.82 25.71 2.01
N LEU A 84 -7.77 25.44 1.21
CA LEU A 84 -7.58 24.16 0.56
C LEU A 84 -7.35 23.04 1.59
N GLU A 85 -6.50 23.27 2.60
CA GLU A 85 -6.25 22.29 3.67
C GLU A 85 -7.52 21.94 4.45
N GLU A 86 -8.32 22.95 4.84
CA GLU A 86 -9.59 22.74 5.53
C GLU A 86 -10.60 21.97 4.67
N SER A 87 -10.68 22.33 3.38
CA SER A 87 -11.56 21.65 2.42
C SER A 87 -11.17 20.19 2.21
N LEU A 88 -9.86 19.92 2.08
CA LEU A 88 -9.32 18.56 1.95
C LEU A 88 -9.53 17.74 3.22
N LYS A 89 -9.35 18.34 4.40
CA LYS A 89 -9.62 17.69 5.69
C LYS A 89 -11.09 17.35 5.86
N GLY A 90 -11.98 18.26 5.43
CA GLY A 90 -13.43 18.03 5.39
C GLY A 90 -13.82 16.89 4.46
N ALA A 91 -13.26 16.87 3.25
CA ALA A 91 -13.50 15.81 2.26
C ALA A 91 -12.98 14.45 2.73
N SER A 92 -11.79 14.40 3.33
CA SER A 92 -11.14 13.18 3.84
C SER A 92 -11.95 12.50 4.97
N LYS A 93 -12.60 13.28 5.84
CA LYS A 93 -13.29 12.77 7.04
C LYS A 93 -14.43 11.76 6.75
N HIS A 94 -14.95 11.72 5.52
CA HIS A 94 -16.03 10.81 5.11
C HIS A 94 -15.61 9.74 4.10
N VAL A 95 -14.34 9.68 3.70
CA VAL A 95 -13.88 8.69 2.71
C VAL A 95 -13.84 7.28 3.30
N THR A 96 -13.55 7.15 4.59
CA THR A 96 -13.59 5.86 5.28
C THR A 96 -14.91 5.73 6.03
N VAL A 97 -15.91 5.13 5.39
CA VAL A 97 -17.13 4.70 6.09
C VAL A 97 -16.68 3.74 7.19
N LYS A 98 -17.25 3.81 8.40
CA LYS A 98 -16.83 2.98 9.55
C LYS A 98 -16.74 1.48 9.20
N GLY A 99 -17.63 0.98 8.34
CA GLY A 99 -17.59 -0.42 7.88
C GLY A 99 -16.41 -0.76 6.95
N THR A 100 -15.85 0.22 6.25
CA THR A 100 -14.75 0.01 5.30
C THR A 100 -13.45 -0.39 6.00
N ALA A 101 -13.16 0.19 7.17
CA ALA A 101 -11.99 -0.21 7.95
C ALA A 101 -12.09 -1.67 8.41
N ASP A 102 -13.25 -2.06 8.95
CA ASP A 102 -13.53 -3.43 9.36
C ASP A 102 -13.43 -4.42 8.18
N ASP A 103 -13.94 -4.02 7.02
CA ASP A 103 -13.84 -4.80 5.78
C ASP A 103 -12.38 -4.98 5.36
N TYR A 104 -11.55 -3.94 5.41
CA TYR A 104 -10.11 -4.06 5.12
C TYR A 104 -9.39 -4.96 6.11
N THR A 105 -9.68 -4.87 7.41
CA THR A 105 -9.13 -5.80 8.40
C THR A 105 -9.55 -7.24 8.11
N ARG A 106 -10.82 -7.47 7.75
CA ARG A 106 -11.33 -8.78 7.37
C ARG A 106 -10.63 -9.31 6.13
N TYR A 107 -10.49 -8.51 5.08
CA TYR A 107 -9.81 -8.88 3.84
C TYR A 107 -8.34 -9.20 4.09
N TRP A 108 -7.65 -8.39 4.88
CA TRP A 108 -6.26 -8.63 5.26
C TRP A 108 -6.08 -9.97 5.99
N LYS A 109 -6.98 -10.28 6.95
CA LYS A 109 -6.97 -11.57 7.65
C LYS A 109 -7.13 -12.74 6.69
N GLN A 110 -8.09 -12.67 5.77
CA GLN A 110 -8.33 -13.71 4.77
C GLN A 110 -7.15 -13.89 3.81
N PHE A 111 -6.47 -12.81 3.44
CA PHE A 111 -5.26 -12.85 2.63
C PHE A 111 -4.11 -13.57 3.38
N MET A 112 -3.89 -13.24 4.66
CA MET A 112 -2.83 -13.89 5.44
C MET A 112 -3.08 -15.40 5.60
N GLU A 113 -4.32 -15.81 5.88
CA GLU A 113 -4.71 -17.22 5.93
C GLU A 113 -4.54 -17.93 4.58
N PHE A 114 -4.84 -17.23 3.48
CA PHE A 114 -4.59 -17.74 2.12
C PHE A 114 -3.09 -17.99 1.88
N CYS A 115 -2.23 -17.03 2.22
CA CYS A 115 -0.79 -17.15 2.02
C CYS A 115 -0.16 -18.29 2.83
N GLU A 116 -0.63 -18.52 4.06
CA GLU A 116 -0.24 -19.70 4.86
C GLU A 116 -0.68 -21.00 4.19
N ARG A 117 -1.95 -21.07 3.75
CA ARG A 117 -2.51 -22.27 3.11
C ARG A 117 -1.82 -22.64 1.80
N VAL A 118 -1.41 -21.65 1.00
CA VAL A 118 -0.67 -21.87 -0.26
C VAL A 118 0.81 -22.16 -0.01
N GLY A 119 1.32 -21.86 1.19
CA GLY A 119 2.71 -22.08 1.57
C GLY A 119 3.66 -20.96 1.15
N TYR A 120 3.16 -19.75 0.87
CA TYR A 120 4.01 -18.57 0.65
C TYR A 120 4.70 -18.13 1.95
N VAL A 121 4.06 -18.36 3.09
CA VAL A 121 4.60 -18.10 4.43
C VAL A 121 4.35 -19.31 5.33
N ALA A 122 5.20 -19.50 6.35
CA ALA A 122 5.05 -20.59 7.30
C ALA A 122 3.86 -20.37 8.25
N LYS A 123 3.63 -19.12 8.68
CA LYS A 123 2.47 -18.73 9.48
C LYS A 123 1.90 -17.40 8.97
N ALA A 124 0.58 -17.25 9.03
CA ALA A 124 -0.13 -16.03 8.65
C ALA A 124 0.41 -14.76 9.36
N LYS A 125 0.88 -14.89 10.60
CA LYS A 125 1.41 -13.76 11.38
C LYS A 125 2.74 -13.21 10.85
N ASP A 126 3.53 -14.03 10.15
CA ASP A 126 4.86 -13.65 9.67
C ASP A 126 4.78 -12.53 8.62
N ILE A 127 3.65 -12.42 7.91
CA ILE A 127 3.38 -11.33 6.95
C ILE A 127 3.44 -9.96 7.63
N ASN A 128 2.95 -9.83 8.86
CA ASN A 128 2.98 -8.55 9.56
C ASN A 128 4.41 -8.15 9.95
N MET A 129 5.34 -9.11 10.13
CA MET A 129 6.75 -8.79 10.32
C MET A 129 7.37 -8.25 9.04
N PHE A 130 7.11 -8.87 7.88
CA PHE A 130 7.64 -8.40 6.60
C PHE A 130 7.22 -6.96 6.28
N VAL A 131 5.96 -6.60 6.56
CA VAL A 131 5.45 -5.24 6.34
C VAL A 131 6.08 -4.23 7.32
N ARG A 132 6.35 -4.63 8.57
CA ARG A 132 6.97 -3.74 9.59
C ARG A 132 8.45 -3.52 9.38
N GLU A 133 9.16 -4.52 8.86
CA GLU A 133 10.61 -4.49 8.66
C GLU A 133 11.01 -3.88 7.30
N ASP A 134 10.05 -3.33 6.53
CA ASP A 134 10.24 -2.89 5.14
C ASP A 134 10.88 -3.94 4.21
N ASN A 135 10.81 -5.22 4.62
CA ASN A 135 11.41 -6.35 3.92
C ASN A 135 10.35 -7.13 3.16
N ILE A 136 9.58 -6.40 2.35
CA ILE A 136 8.52 -7.00 1.53
C ILE A 136 9.17 -7.83 0.42
N SER A 137 8.80 -9.11 0.34
CA SER A 137 9.25 -10.00 -0.73
C SER A 137 8.91 -9.40 -2.10
N LYS A 138 9.81 -9.53 -3.07
CA LYS A 138 9.58 -9.11 -4.46
C LYS A 138 8.39 -9.83 -5.09
N ASP A 139 8.04 -11.01 -4.59
CA ASP A 139 6.91 -11.80 -5.06
C ASP A 139 5.57 -11.42 -4.41
N PHE A 140 5.58 -10.51 -3.44
CA PHE A 140 4.37 -10.10 -2.72
C PHE A 140 3.25 -9.59 -3.64
N PRO A 141 3.52 -8.76 -4.68
CA PRO A 141 2.48 -8.37 -5.65
C PRO A 141 1.85 -9.57 -6.36
N THR A 142 2.65 -10.60 -6.67
CA THR A 142 2.16 -11.84 -7.27
C THR A 142 1.23 -12.59 -6.32
N TRP A 143 1.56 -12.68 -5.03
CA TRP A 143 0.71 -13.35 -4.03
C TRP A 143 -0.66 -12.69 -3.94
N VAL A 144 -0.69 -11.34 -3.96
CA VAL A 144 -1.94 -10.56 -3.95
C VAL A 144 -2.75 -10.85 -5.22
N ALA A 145 -2.12 -10.86 -6.39
CA ALA A 145 -2.80 -11.17 -7.65
C ALA A 145 -3.42 -12.58 -7.64
N VAL A 146 -2.68 -13.58 -7.17
CA VAL A 146 -3.19 -14.96 -7.05
C VAL A 146 -4.36 -15.03 -6.06
N TRP A 147 -4.30 -14.31 -4.94
CA TRP A 147 -5.40 -14.25 -3.98
C TRP A 147 -6.68 -13.65 -4.58
N ILE A 148 -6.55 -12.54 -5.33
CA ILE A 148 -7.68 -11.90 -6.03
C ILE A 148 -8.30 -12.86 -7.05
N MET A 149 -7.46 -13.60 -7.79
CA MET A 149 -7.93 -14.59 -8.80
C MET A 149 -8.52 -15.87 -8.20
N SER A 150 -8.22 -16.17 -6.92
CA SER A 150 -8.74 -17.34 -6.21
C SER A 150 -10.15 -17.14 -5.63
N LYS A 151 -10.66 -15.90 -5.65
CA LYS A 151 -11.97 -15.49 -5.14
C LYS A 151 -13.04 -15.63 -6.20
#